data_AF-A0A3D0T1B0-F1
#
_entry.id   AF-A0A3D0T1B0-F1
#
_cell.length_a   1.000
_cell.length_b   1.000
_cell.length_c   1.000
_cell.angle_alpha   90.00
_cell.angle_beta   90.00
_cell.angle_gamma   90.00
#
_symmetry.space_group_name_H-M   'P 1'
#
loop_
_entity.id
_entity.type
_entity.pdbx_description
1 polymer ?
#
loop_
_entity_poly.entity_id
_entity_poly.type
_entity_poly.pdbx_seq_one_letter_code
_entity_poly.pdbx_strand_id
1 'polypeptide(L)'
;VQKVQQSVANDLEKNGLELESVSLTGFDQTDLQFFNENNAFDAEGRARLAKIIEEKRKETNDIQQENRIQIEQRNLEAEKLSLNIKRDEEEARIQQEQSLAFKRQEQKAEIAKQREQKEQEERQAEIAKEKAISASEIEKAQTIEAREIEKRKAIDEARILQLQQIEVAEQNKQIAIANKSEEESAARAKAAEAEKLKVEKEEAVITTRQVAEANRRMEIEVIDARKEAEREAVNITVEAEAKREAAINTSEAILTEARASADAKKLQAEADEKVFAVEAAGKKAMYEAENTLKDEQIDLQRSLAILKILPDIIANAVKPLENIDGIKILQGYGNSLGGAGGSGESGGAGLADQVTSAALNYRANAPLVDSLLREVGLVDAEDGTLEDLIQGSAVIDGDLVTTKAKKPQSGSAKSAQGEAPAEDDKPNS
;
A
#
# COMPACT_ATOMS: atom_id res chain seq x y z
N VAL A 1 -49.29 -57.91 163.29
CA VAL A 1 -48.79 -58.82 164.36
C VAL A 1 -49.07 -58.25 165.75
N GLN A 2 -48.38 -57.20 166.23
CA GLN A 2 -48.56 -56.68 167.60
C GLN A 2 -50.01 -56.32 167.99
N LYS A 3 -50.77 -55.61 167.14
CA LYS A 3 -52.20 -55.29 167.41
C LYS A 3 -53.15 -56.49 167.44
N VAL A 4 -52.73 -57.66 166.94
CA VAL A 4 -53.55 -58.89 166.95
C VAL A 4 -53.26 -59.73 168.20
N GLN A 5 -52.00 -59.77 168.65
CA GLN A 5 -51.64 -60.42 169.92
C GLN A 5 -52.35 -59.79 171.12
N GLN A 6 -52.61 -58.48 171.08
CA GLN A 6 -53.16 -57.74 172.21
C GLN A 6 -54.70 -57.83 172.35
N SER A 7 -55.44 -58.19 171.29
CA SER A 7 -56.89 -58.49 171.41
C SER A 7 -57.15 -59.96 171.75
N VAL A 8 -56.34 -60.89 171.21
CA VAL A 8 -56.54 -62.33 171.37
C VAL A 8 -56.13 -62.84 172.76
N ALA A 9 -55.24 -62.13 173.47
CA ALA A 9 -54.84 -62.49 174.83
C ALA A 9 -56.01 -62.49 175.84
N ASN A 10 -56.92 -61.51 175.77
CA ASN A 10 -58.07 -61.39 176.68
C ASN A 10 -59.17 -62.45 176.43
N ASP A 11 -59.23 -63.02 175.22
CA ASP A 11 -60.18 -64.09 174.88
C ASP A 11 -59.61 -65.50 175.19
N LEU A 12 -58.28 -65.64 175.20
CA LEU A 12 -57.59 -66.87 175.61
C LEU A 12 -57.65 -67.11 177.14
N GLU A 13 -57.66 -66.07 177.96
CA GLU A 13 -57.81 -66.22 179.42
C GLU A 13 -59.22 -66.65 179.86
N LYS A 14 -60.24 -66.50 179.00
CA LYS A 14 -61.64 -66.77 179.35
C LYS A 14 -62.16 -68.14 178.95
N ASN A 15 -61.45 -68.87 178.09
CA ASN A 15 -61.87 -70.19 177.59
C ASN A 15 -60.88 -71.26 178.05
N GLY A 16 -60.98 -71.64 179.33
CA GLY A 16 -60.27 -72.79 179.86
C GLY A 16 -60.83 -74.10 179.32
N LEU A 17 -60.03 -74.81 178.52
CA LEU A 17 -60.01 -76.27 178.34
C LEU A 17 -61.36 -77.02 178.33
N GLU A 18 -62.23 -76.75 177.34
CA GLU A 18 -63.18 -77.76 176.85
C GLU A 18 -63.09 -77.86 175.31
N LEU A 19 -62.90 -79.09 174.80
CA LEU A 19 -62.73 -79.41 173.38
C LEU A 19 -64.04 -80.02 172.85
N GLU A 20 -64.86 -79.24 172.13
CA GLU A 20 -66.18 -79.72 171.67
C GLU A 20 -66.24 -80.11 170.17
N SER A 21 -65.32 -79.65 169.31
CA SER A 21 -65.23 -80.18 167.93
C SER A 21 -63.85 -80.08 167.29
N VAL A 22 -63.42 -81.16 166.63
CA VAL A 22 -62.26 -81.18 165.72
C VAL A 22 -62.78 -81.33 164.29
N SER A 23 -62.59 -80.30 163.47
CA SER A 23 -62.77 -80.40 162.02
C SER A 23 -61.45 -80.77 161.36
N LEU A 24 -61.42 -81.92 160.67
CA LEU A 24 -60.29 -82.29 159.81
C LEU A 24 -60.24 -81.36 158.59
N THR A 25 -59.26 -80.45 158.56
CA THR A 25 -59.09 -79.44 157.51
C THR A 25 -58.25 -79.89 156.31
N GLY A 26 -57.61 -81.06 156.41
CA GLY A 26 -56.86 -81.68 155.33
C GLY A 26 -56.60 -83.15 155.64
N PHE A 27 -57.05 -84.03 154.74
CA PHE A 27 -56.65 -85.43 154.72
C PHE A 27 -55.67 -85.58 153.57
N ASP A 28 -54.38 -85.60 153.89
CA ASP A 28 -53.35 -85.86 152.89
C ASP A 28 -53.19 -87.37 152.72
N GLN A 29 -53.07 -87.85 151.48
CA GLN A 29 -52.96 -89.28 151.22
C GLN A 29 -51.57 -89.77 151.63
N THR A 30 -51.49 -90.82 152.44
CA THR A 30 -50.23 -91.50 152.76
C THR A 30 -49.48 -91.89 151.48
N ASP A 31 -48.16 -91.77 151.45
CA ASP A 31 -47.36 -92.19 150.29
C ASP A 31 -47.56 -93.68 149.95
N LEU A 32 -47.44 -94.01 148.65
CA LEU A 32 -47.64 -95.36 148.11
C LEU A 32 -46.80 -96.44 148.81
N GLN A 33 -45.66 -96.05 149.38
CA GLN A 33 -44.72 -96.92 150.10
C GLN A 33 -45.29 -97.49 151.41
N PHE A 34 -46.32 -96.87 151.99
CA PHE A 34 -46.92 -97.29 153.27
C PHE A 34 -48.19 -98.15 153.13
N PHE A 35 -48.63 -98.46 151.91
CA PHE A 35 -49.82 -99.28 151.65
C PHE A 35 -49.52 -100.77 151.88
N ASN A 36 -50.37 -101.48 152.64
CA ASN A 36 -50.19 -102.90 152.91
C ASN A 36 -50.84 -103.80 151.84
N GLU A 37 -50.09 -104.71 151.24
CA GLU A 37 -50.60 -105.62 150.19
C GLU A 37 -51.66 -106.61 150.70
N ASN A 38 -51.62 -106.93 151.99
CA ASN A 38 -52.54 -107.85 152.64
C ASN A 38 -53.86 -107.18 153.10
N ASN A 39 -54.02 -105.87 152.89
CA ASN A 39 -55.25 -105.12 153.18
C ASN A 39 -56.02 -104.85 151.89
N ALA A 40 -57.27 -105.32 151.82
CA ALA A 40 -58.11 -105.19 150.62
C ALA A 40 -58.35 -103.72 150.20
N PHE A 41 -58.49 -102.81 151.18
CA PHE A 41 -58.70 -101.38 150.91
C PHE A 41 -57.45 -100.73 150.29
N ASP A 42 -56.28 -101.03 150.86
CA ASP A 42 -54.99 -100.52 150.40
C ASP A 42 -54.63 -101.06 149.00
N ALA A 43 -54.94 -102.33 148.73
CA ALA A 43 -54.73 -102.96 147.43
C ALA A 43 -55.57 -102.30 146.32
N GLU A 44 -56.86 -102.03 146.56
CA GLU A 44 -57.71 -101.34 145.59
C GLU A 44 -57.28 -99.88 145.39
N GLY A 45 -56.94 -99.18 146.48
CA GLY A 45 -56.40 -97.82 146.43
C GLY A 45 -55.13 -97.73 145.59
N ARG A 46 -54.17 -98.65 145.81
CA ARG A 46 -52.93 -98.77 145.03
C ARG A 46 -53.22 -99.03 143.54
N ALA A 47 -54.14 -99.93 143.21
CA ALA A 47 -54.48 -100.24 141.82
C ALA A 47 -55.11 -99.04 141.08
N ARG A 48 -56.01 -98.30 141.75
CA ARG A 48 -56.60 -97.07 141.20
C ARG A 48 -55.54 -95.97 141.02
N LEU A 49 -54.66 -95.77 142.01
CA LEU A 49 -53.61 -94.75 141.93
C LEU A 49 -52.58 -95.10 140.84
N ALA A 50 -52.16 -96.37 140.72
CA ALA A 50 -51.27 -96.82 139.65
C ALA A 50 -51.87 -96.55 138.27
N LYS A 51 -53.18 -96.81 138.09
CA LYS A 51 -53.89 -96.48 136.85
C LYS A 51 -53.86 -94.98 136.55
N ILE A 52 -54.14 -94.12 137.53
CA ILE A 52 -54.07 -92.65 137.38
C ILE A 52 -52.65 -92.19 137.07
N ILE A 53 -51.62 -92.77 137.70
CA ILE A 53 -50.22 -92.44 137.44
C ILE A 53 -49.82 -92.82 136.01
N GLU A 54 -50.22 -93.99 135.51
CA GLU A 54 -49.94 -94.39 134.12
C GLU A 54 -50.76 -93.58 133.09
N GLU A 55 -52.02 -93.25 133.38
CA GLU A 55 -52.82 -92.32 132.57
C GLU A 55 -52.14 -90.93 132.51
N LYS A 56 -51.66 -90.40 133.64
CA LYS A 56 -50.92 -89.12 133.69
C LYS A 56 -49.54 -89.19 133.06
N ARG A 57 -48.81 -90.29 133.20
CA ARG A 57 -47.54 -90.52 132.46
C ARG A 57 -47.78 -90.49 130.97
N LYS A 58 -48.82 -91.16 130.49
CA LYS A 58 -49.21 -91.14 129.08
C LYS A 58 -49.57 -89.72 128.63
N GLU A 59 -50.46 -89.01 129.34
CA GLU A 59 -50.77 -87.60 129.04
C GLU A 59 -49.51 -86.73 128.97
N THR A 60 -48.58 -86.85 129.92
CA THR A 60 -47.34 -86.07 129.89
C THR A 60 -46.43 -86.44 128.72
N ASN A 61 -46.39 -87.71 128.30
CA ASN A 61 -45.63 -88.12 127.13
C ASN A 61 -46.27 -87.59 125.84
N ASP A 62 -47.58 -87.76 125.68
CA ASP A 62 -48.36 -87.26 124.54
C ASP A 62 -48.18 -85.74 124.40
N ILE A 63 -48.29 -84.97 125.51
CA ILE A 63 -48.02 -83.53 125.55
C ILE A 63 -46.55 -83.21 125.20
N GLN A 64 -45.57 -83.99 125.65
CA GLN A 64 -44.16 -83.77 125.31
C GLN A 64 -43.88 -84.03 123.82
N GLN A 65 -44.43 -85.09 123.24
CA GLN A 65 -44.28 -85.38 121.80
C GLN A 65 -45.04 -84.36 120.96
N GLU A 66 -46.24 -83.97 121.35
CA GLU A 66 -47.02 -82.95 120.65
C GLU A 66 -46.30 -81.59 120.68
N ASN A 67 -45.84 -81.12 121.85
CA ASN A 67 -45.04 -79.90 121.94
C ASN A 67 -43.78 -79.98 121.09
N ARG A 68 -43.09 -81.13 121.07
CA ARG A 68 -41.92 -81.34 120.22
C ARG A 68 -42.28 -81.20 118.73
N ILE A 69 -43.34 -81.86 118.26
CA ILE A 69 -43.80 -81.77 116.87
C ILE A 69 -44.23 -80.34 116.53
N GLN A 70 -44.95 -79.65 117.41
CA GLN A 70 -45.34 -78.26 117.23
C GLN A 70 -44.13 -77.32 117.15
N ILE A 71 -43.08 -77.55 117.95
CA ILE A 71 -41.80 -76.80 117.87
C ILE A 71 -41.08 -77.11 116.56
N GLU A 72 -40.97 -78.37 116.15
CA GLU A 72 -40.34 -78.77 114.88
C GLU A 72 -41.09 -78.18 113.67
N GLN A 73 -42.43 -78.17 113.69
CA GLN A 73 -43.28 -77.51 112.69
C GLN A 73 -43.09 -76.00 112.67
N ARG A 74 -43.13 -75.31 113.82
CA ARG A 74 -42.89 -73.86 113.95
C ARG A 74 -41.51 -73.47 113.44
N ASN A 75 -40.48 -74.27 113.72
CA ASN A 75 -39.12 -74.03 113.23
C ASN A 75 -39.05 -74.18 111.71
N LEU A 76 -39.68 -75.20 111.14
CA LEU A 76 -39.75 -75.42 109.70
C LEU A 76 -40.56 -74.33 108.97
N GLU A 77 -41.63 -73.83 109.57
CA GLU A 77 -42.39 -72.68 109.07
C GLU A 77 -41.56 -71.39 109.13
N ALA A 78 -40.88 -71.13 110.24
CA ALA A 78 -39.97 -69.98 110.39
C ALA A 78 -38.80 -70.04 109.39
N GLU A 79 -38.24 -71.22 109.13
CA GLU A 79 -37.20 -71.42 108.13
C GLU A 79 -37.73 -71.13 106.71
N LYS A 80 -38.89 -71.69 106.33
CA LYS A 80 -39.56 -71.39 105.06
C LYS A 80 -39.84 -69.90 104.88
N LEU A 81 -40.35 -69.23 105.92
CA LEU A 81 -40.57 -67.78 105.90
C LEU A 81 -39.25 -67.02 105.74
N SER A 82 -38.18 -67.42 106.44
CA SER A 82 -36.87 -66.79 106.29
C SER A 82 -36.25 -66.97 104.90
N LEU A 83 -36.49 -68.12 104.25
CA LEU A 83 -36.04 -68.40 102.88
C LEU A 83 -36.86 -67.61 101.86
N ASN A 84 -38.16 -67.42 102.10
CA ASN A 84 -39.00 -66.56 101.28
C ASN A 84 -38.58 -65.09 101.40
N ILE A 85 -38.42 -64.57 102.63
CA ILE A 85 -37.95 -63.20 102.87
C ILE A 85 -36.59 -62.96 102.19
N LYS A 86 -35.64 -63.91 102.27
CA LYS A 86 -34.35 -63.81 101.56
C LYS A 86 -34.51 -63.76 100.04
N ARG A 87 -35.40 -64.59 99.47
CA ARG A 87 -35.70 -64.55 98.03
C ARG A 87 -36.31 -63.20 97.64
N ASP A 88 -37.30 -62.74 98.39
CA ASP A 88 -37.98 -61.47 98.13
C ASP A 88 -37.02 -60.27 98.27
N GLU A 89 -36.08 -60.31 99.23
CA GLU A 89 -34.98 -59.35 99.35
C GLU A 89 -34.02 -59.38 98.15
N GLU A 90 -33.61 -60.58 97.69
CA GLU A 90 -32.73 -60.73 96.52
C GLU A 90 -33.43 -60.27 95.23
N GLU A 91 -34.70 -60.64 95.02
CA GLU A 91 -35.51 -60.19 93.90
C GLU A 91 -35.70 -58.66 93.92
N ALA A 92 -35.99 -58.07 95.08
CA ALA A 92 -36.09 -56.61 95.24
C ALA A 92 -34.76 -55.90 94.94
N ARG A 93 -33.62 -56.45 95.38
CA ARG A 93 -32.29 -55.91 95.05
C ARG A 93 -32.00 -56.00 93.55
N ILE A 94 -32.27 -57.14 92.93
CA ILE A 94 -32.08 -57.33 91.48
C ILE A 94 -32.97 -56.36 90.68
N GLN A 95 -34.25 -56.21 91.05
CA GLN A 95 -35.15 -55.24 90.42
C GLN A 95 -34.65 -53.80 90.61
N GLN A 96 -34.16 -53.45 91.80
CA GLN A 96 -33.57 -52.13 92.05
C GLN A 96 -32.34 -51.90 91.17
N GLU A 97 -31.40 -52.85 91.12
CA GLU A 97 -30.20 -52.77 90.27
C GLU A 97 -30.55 -52.67 88.78
N GLN A 98 -31.50 -53.48 88.29
CA GLN A 98 -31.99 -53.39 86.91
C GLN A 98 -32.62 -52.03 86.62
N SER A 99 -33.45 -51.50 87.52
CA SER A 99 -34.08 -50.18 87.35
C SER A 99 -33.05 -49.04 87.35
N LEU A 100 -32.00 -49.13 88.18
CA LEU A 100 -30.89 -48.19 88.22
C LEU A 100 -30.00 -48.31 86.99
N ALA A 101 -29.75 -49.53 86.50
CA ALA A 101 -29.02 -49.78 85.26
C ALA A 101 -29.77 -49.21 84.06
N PHE A 102 -31.08 -49.48 83.95
CA PHE A 102 -31.92 -48.93 82.89
C PHE A 102 -31.92 -47.40 82.90
N LYS A 103 -32.22 -46.77 84.05
CA LYS A 103 -32.18 -45.30 84.19
C LYS A 103 -30.82 -44.70 83.88
N ARG A 104 -29.72 -45.37 84.26
CA ARG A 104 -28.35 -44.94 83.90
C ARG A 104 -28.07 -45.04 82.40
N GLN A 105 -28.59 -46.05 81.70
CA GLN A 105 -28.44 -46.16 80.25
C GLN A 105 -29.33 -45.15 79.51
N GLU A 106 -30.56 -44.93 79.97
CA GLU A 106 -31.47 -43.90 79.47
C GLU A 106 -30.85 -42.51 79.60
N GLN A 107 -30.36 -42.14 80.79
CA GLN A 107 -29.63 -40.88 81.02
C GLN A 107 -28.38 -40.76 80.14
N LYS A 108 -27.59 -41.84 79.97
CA LYS A 108 -26.43 -41.82 79.06
C LYS A 108 -26.83 -41.59 77.60
N ALA A 109 -27.90 -42.23 77.14
CA ALA A 109 -28.41 -42.07 75.78
C ALA A 109 -28.99 -40.66 75.57
N GLU A 110 -29.66 -40.09 76.57
CA GLU A 110 -30.16 -38.72 76.52
C GLU A 110 -29.03 -37.69 76.53
N ILE A 111 -28.02 -37.84 77.41
CA ILE A 111 -26.83 -36.99 77.43
C ILE A 111 -26.07 -37.08 76.10
N ALA A 112 -25.94 -38.28 75.52
CA ALA A 112 -25.32 -38.45 74.20
C ALA A 112 -26.10 -37.70 73.11
N LYS A 113 -27.42 -37.89 73.02
CA LYS A 113 -28.27 -37.17 72.06
C LYS A 113 -28.22 -35.65 72.23
N GLN A 114 -28.32 -35.15 73.47
CA GLN A 114 -28.24 -33.72 73.75
C GLN A 114 -26.85 -33.14 73.42
N ARG A 115 -25.78 -33.91 73.62
CA ARG A 115 -24.42 -33.52 73.24
C ARG A 115 -24.26 -33.46 71.73
N GLU A 116 -24.72 -34.48 71.00
CA GLU A 116 -24.70 -34.51 69.54
C GLU A 116 -25.53 -33.37 68.93
N GLN A 117 -26.71 -33.08 69.50
CA GLN A 117 -27.55 -31.95 69.07
C GLN A 117 -26.84 -30.61 69.28
N LYS A 118 -26.28 -30.36 70.47
CA LYS A 118 -25.53 -29.13 70.75
C LYS A 118 -24.29 -28.98 69.87
N GLU A 119 -23.56 -30.07 69.62
CA GLU A 119 -22.40 -30.07 68.72
C GLU A 119 -22.80 -29.83 67.26
N GLN A 120 -23.97 -30.31 66.82
CA GLN A 120 -24.53 -29.97 65.51
C GLN A 120 -24.98 -28.51 65.43
N GLU A 121 -25.63 -27.99 66.46
CA GLU A 121 -26.05 -26.57 66.55
C GLU A 121 -24.83 -25.63 66.56
N GLU A 122 -23.79 -25.95 67.34
CA GLU A 122 -22.54 -25.19 67.40
C GLU A 122 -21.84 -25.18 66.03
N ARG A 123 -21.63 -26.35 65.41
CA ARG A 123 -21.05 -26.44 64.05
C ARG A 123 -21.91 -25.72 63.00
N GLN A 124 -23.23 -25.77 63.10
CA GLN A 124 -24.12 -25.03 62.19
C GLN A 124 -24.00 -23.52 62.38
N ALA A 125 -23.87 -23.05 63.62
CA ALA A 125 -23.62 -21.64 63.93
C ALA A 125 -22.24 -21.17 63.45
N GLU A 126 -21.20 -21.99 63.61
CA GLU A 126 -19.86 -21.73 63.05
C GLU A 126 -19.90 -21.64 61.52
N ILE A 127 -20.48 -22.63 60.84
CA ILE A 127 -20.63 -22.64 59.37
C ILE A 127 -21.46 -21.45 58.88
N ALA A 128 -22.53 -21.08 59.59
CA ALA A 128 -23.35 -19.92 59.24
C ALA A 128 -22.57 -18.60 59.41
N LYS A 129 -21.78 -18.48 60.49
CA LYS A 129 -20.88 -17.33 60.73
C LYS A 129 -19.78 -17.24 59.67
N GLU A 130 -19.13 -18.35 59.33
CA GLU A 130 -18.10 -18.41 58.30
C GLU A 130 -18.66 -18.08 56.91
N LYS A 131 -19.86 -18.58 56.57
CA LYS A 131 -20.59 -18.19 55.35
C LYS A 131 -20.95 -16.71 55.32
N ALA A 132 -21.36 -16.12 56.45
CA ALA A 132 -21.66 -14.69 56.52
C ALA A 132 -20.40 -13.82 56.39
N ILE A 133 -19.27 -14.23 56.98
CA ILE A 133 -17.98 -13.55 56.84
C ILE A 133 -17.50 -13.63 55.40
N SER A 134 -17.41 -14.82 54.81
CA SER A 134 -16.97 -15.02 53.44
C SER A 134 -17.88 -14.33 52.41
N ALA A 135 -19.20 -14.33 52.60
CA ALA A 135 -20.10 -13.52 51.77
C ALA A 135 -19.79 -12.02 51.87
N SER A 136 -19.60 -11.48 53.08
CA SER A 136 -19.23 -10.07 53.26
C SER A 136 -17.85 -9.73 52.69
N GLU A 137 -16.90 -10.67 52.71
CA GLU A 137 -15.58 -10.51 52.10
C GLU A 137 -15.65 -10.54 50.56
N ILE A 138 -16.46 -11.43 49.98
CA ILE A 138 -16.72 -11.48 48.53
C ILE A 138 -17.40 -10.19 48.06
N GLU A 139 -18.44 -9.72 48.76
CA GLU A 139 -19.11 -8.44 48.44
C GLU A 139 -18.13 -7.24 48.54
N LYS A 140 -17.28 -7.20 49.57
CA LYS A 140 -16.22 -6.19 49.66
C LYS A 140 -15.24 -6.28 48.51
N ALA A 141 -14.77 -7.47 48.16
CA ALA A 141 -13.86 -7.67 47.04
C ALA A 141 -14.49 -7.22 45.71
N GLN A 142 -15.72 -7.64 45.43
CA GLN A 142 -16.48 -7.24 44.24
C GLN A 142 -16.71 -5.72 44.17
N THR A 143 -17.03 -5.07 45.30
CA THR A 143 -17.23 -3.60 45.32
C THR A 143 -15.91 -2.82 45.17
N ILE A 144 -14.78 -3.37 45.64
CA ILE A 144 -13.44 -2.80 45.40
C ILE A 144 -13.07 -2.98 43.93
N GLU A 145 -13.22 -4.19 43.37
CA GLU A 145 -12.91 -4.49 41.98
C GLU A 145 -13.78 -3.67 41.01
N ALA A 146 -15.09 -3.55 41.26
CA ALA A 146 -15.98 -2.69 40.49
C ALA A 146 -15.52 -1.23 40.48
N ARG A 147 -15.16 -0.67 41.65
CA ARG A 147 -14.61 0.69 41.76
C ARG A 147 -13.25 0.86 41.08
N GLU A 148 -12.40 -0.17 41.10
CA GLU A 148 -11.15 -0.16 40.35
C GLU A 148 -11.38 -0.18 38.84
N ILE A 149 -12.33 -0.98 38.36
CA ILE A 149 -12.72 -1.04 36.95
C ILE A 149 -13.32 0.30 36.51
N GLU A 150 -14.24 0.89 37.28
CA GLU A 150 -14.79 2.22 37.03
C GLU A 150 -13.69 3.29 36.99
N LYS A 151 -12.77 3.28 37.96
CA LYS A 151 -11.63 4.20 37.99
C LYS A 151 -10.71 4.03 36.77
N ARG A 152 -10.41 2.81 36.35
CA ARG A 152 -9.60 2.54 35.14
C ARG A 152 -10.31 3.04 33.89
N LYS A 153 -11.60 2.69 33.71
CA LYS A 153 -12.43 3.19 32.61
C LYS A 153 -12.45 4.72 32.55
N ALA A 154 -12.68 5.40 33.67
CA ALA A 154 -12.68 6.87 33.71
C ALA A 154 -11.31 7.48 33.36
N ILE A 155 -10.20 6.84 33.74
CA ILE A 155 -8.84 7.26 33.35
C ILE A 155 -8.60 7.02 31.86
N ASP A 156 -9.01 5.86 31.33
CA ASP A 156 -8.84 5.50 29.92
C ASP A 156 -9.72 6.37 29.01
N GLU A 157 -10.98 6.63 29.39
CA GLU A 157 -11.88 7.58 28.72
C GLU A 157 -11.30 9.00 28.73
N ALA A 158 -10.82 9.49 29.87
CA ALA A 158 -10.17 10.80 29.95
C ALA A 158 -8.90 10.88 29.09
N ARG A 159 -8.12 9.80 29.01
CA ARG A 159 -6.93 9.68 28.16
C ARG A 159 -7.29 9.65 26.67
N ILE A 160 -8.32 8.91 26.28
CA ILE A 160 -8.81 8.85 24.90
C ILE A 160 -9.34 10.23 24.49
N LEU A 161 -10.15 10.88 25.32
CA LEU A 161 -10.63 12.25 25.09
C LEU A 161 -9.47 13.25 24.97
N GLN A 162 -8.43 13.14 25.81
CA GLN A 162 -7.24 13.97 25.70
C GLN A 162 -6.50 13.74 24.38
N LEU A 163 -6.31 12.49 23.95
CA LEU A 163 -5.67 12.15 22.68
C LEU A 163 -6.48 12.68 21.49
N GLN A 164 -7.81 12.48 21.49
CA GLN A 164 -8.71 13.03 20.47
C GLN A 164 -8.67 14.56 20.43
N GLN A 165 -8.62 15.24 21.58
CA GLN A 165 -8.48 16.70 21.62
C GLN A 165 -7.14 17.18 21.07
N ILE A 166 -6.05 16.47 21.34
CA ILE A 166 -4.72 16.77 20.77
C ILE A 166 -4.75 16.55 19.25
N GLU A 167 -5.26 15.42 18.77
CA GLU A 167 -5.35 15.09 17.34
C GLU A 167 -6.23 16.10 16.59
N VAL A 168 -7.40 16.45 17.12
CA VAL A 168 -8.27 17.49 16.54
C VAL A 168 -7.61 18.86 16.58
N ALA A 169 -6.83 19.21 17.61
CA ALA A 169 -6.07 20.45 17.65
C ALA A 169 -4.92 20.47 16.62
N GLU A 170 -4.26 19.34 16.39
CA GLU A 170 -3.22 19.18 15.36
C GLU A 170 -3.81 19.23 13.95
N GLN A 171 -4.93 18.55 13.69
CA GLN A 171 -5.67 18.64 12.42
C GLN A 171 -6.14 20.08 12.16
N ASN A 172 -6.74 20.75 13.14
CA ASN A 172 -7.13 22.16 13.01
C ASN A 172 -5.93 23.08 12.75
N LYS A 173 -4.77 22.82 13.38
CA LYS A 173 -3.53 23.54 13.12
C LYS A 173 -3.01 23.28 11.69
N GLN A 174 -3.08 22.05 11.20
CA GLN A 174 -2.71 21.70 9.82
C GLN A 174 -3.63 22.37 8.81
N ILE A 175 -4.95 22.35 9.04
CA ILE A 175 -5.94 23.06 8.21
C ILE A 175 -5.67 24.57 8.22
N ALA A 176 -5.39 25.17 9.38
CA ALA A 176 -5.06 26.59 9.47
C ALA A 176 -3.75 26.95 8.74
N ILE A 177 -2.74 26.05 8.75
CA ILE A 177 -1.51 26.21 7.97
C ILE A 177 -1.80 26.05 6.48
N ALA A 178 -2.60 25.07 6.06
CA ALA A 178 -2.96 24.83 4.67
C ALA A 178 -3.74 26.02 4.08
N ASN A 179 -4.79 26.49 4.77
CA ASN A 179 -5.56 27.67 4.37
C ASN A 179 -4.67 28.91 4.27
N LYS A 180 -3.76 29.12 5.23
CA LYS A 180 -2.83 30.26 5.20
C LYS A 180 -1.76 30.14 4.10
N SER A 181 -1.36 28.91 3.77
CA SER A 181 -0.49 28.61 2.63
C SER A 181 -1.22 28.80 1.31
N GLU A 182 -2.53 28.53 1.24
CA GLU A 182 -3.39 28.81 0.09
C GLU A 182 -3.60 30.32 -0.09
N GLU A 183 -3.90 31.05 0.99
CA GLU A 183 -3.94 32.52 1.00
C GLU A 183 -2.61 33.14 0.53
N GLU A 184 -1.48 32.65 1.05
CA GLU A 184 -0.16 33.10 0.61
C GLU A 184 0.11 32.73 -0.85
N SER A 185 -0.27 31.54 -1.30
CA SER A 185 -0.10 31.11 -2.70
C SER A 185 -0.99 31.91 -3.65
N ALA A 186 -2.22 32.23 -3.25
CA ALA A 186 -3.13 33.10 -4.00
C ALA A 186 -2.64 34.55 -4.04
N ALA A 187 -2.02 35.05 -2.96
CA ALA A 187 -1.37 36.36 -2.95
C ALA A 187 -0.13 36.39 -3.85
N ARG A 188 0.72 35.35 -3.79
CA ARG A 188 1.88 35.18 -4.68
C ARG A 188 1.47 35.04 -6.15
N ALA A 189 0.39 34.31 -6.45
CA ALA A 189 -0.15 34.19 -7.81
C ALA A 189 -0.60 35.56 -8.35
N LYS A 190 -1.37 36.33 -7.57
CA LYS A 190 -1.76 37.71 -7.94
C LYS A 190 -0.56 38.65 -8.13
N ALA A 191 0.47 38.50 -7.30
CA ALA A 191 1.71 39.26 -7.46
C ALA A 191 2.45 38.88 -8.75
N ALA A 192 2.58 37.57 -9.04
CA ALA A 192 3.21 37.06 -10.26
C ALA A 192 2.41 37.42 -11.53
N GLU A 193 1.08 37.45 -11.47
CA GLU A 193 0.23 37.95 -12.55
C GLU A 193 0.47 39.45 -12.80
N ALA A 194 0.58 40.26 -11.74
CA ALA A 194 0.90 41.68 -11.85
C ALA A 194 2.32 41.92 -12.40
N GLU A 195 3.30 41.12 -11.99
CA GLU A 195 4.67 41.16 -12.55
C GLU A 195 4.70 40.70 -14.01
N LYS A 196 3.99 39.63 -14.37
CA LYS A 196 3.85 39.17 -15.76
C LYS A 196 3.23 40.25 -16.64
N LEU A 197 2.13 40.88 -16.20
CA LEU A 197 1.51 42.01 -16.90
C LEU A 197 2.47 43.19 -17.03
N LYS A 198 3.26 43.50 -15.99
CA LYS A 198 4.28 44.55 -16.05
C LYS A 198 5.35 44.23 -17.10
N VAL A 199 5.91 43.03 -17.08
CA VAL A 199 6.94 42.58 -18.05
C VAL A 199 6.38 42.55 -19.47
N GLU A 200 5.16 42.06 -19.68
CA GLU A 200 4.49 42.11 -21.00
C GLU A 200 4.35 43.55 -21.53
N LYS A 201 4.09 44.54 -20.65
CA LYS A 201 4.06 45.96 -21.05
C LYS A 201 5.45 46.55 -21.28
N GLU A 202 6.46 46.16 -20.49
CA GLU A 202 7.85 46.59 -20.70
C GLU A 202 8.42 46.03 -22.01
N GLU A 203 8.20 44.74 -22.32
CA GLU A 203 8.54 44.12 -23.60
C GLU A 203 7.76 44.73 -24.77
N ALA A 204 6.48 45.10 -24.60
CA ALA A 204 5.74 45.85 -25.62
C ALA A 204 6.36 47.25 -25.90
N VAL A 205 6.91 47.91 -24.89
CA VAL A 205 7.63 49.19 -25.06
C VAL A 205 9.01 48.97 -25.70
N ILE A 206 9.73 47.90 -25.34
CA ILE A 206 11.02 47.56 -25.95
C ILE A 206 10.84 47.17 -27.42
N THR A 207 9.88 46.31 -27.75
CA THR A 207 9.58 45.91 -29.13
C THR A 207 9.13 47.08 -29.99
N THR A 208 8.21 47.94 -29.52
CA THR A 208 7.84 49.16 -30.27
C THR A 208 9.02 50.11 -30.48
N ARG A 209 9.91 50.25 -29.48
CA ARG A 209 11.15 51.00 -29.62
C ARG A 209 12.12 50.35 -30.62
N GLN A 210 12.32 49.04 -30.58
CA GLN A 210 13.20 48.31 -31.50
C GLN A 210 12.68 48.38 -32.93
N VAL A 211 11.37 48.25 -33.15
CA VAL A 211 10.73 48.44 -34.46
C VAL A 211 10.92 49.88 -34.95
N ALA A 212 10.76 50.89 -34.09
CA ALA A 212 11.03 52.28 -34.45
C ALA A 212 12.51 52.54 -34.77
N GLU A 213 13.45 51.97 -34.00
CA GLU A 213 14.89 52.06 -34.28
C GLU A 213 15.28 51.31 -35.57
N ALA A 214 14.67 50.16 -35.86
CA ALA A 214 14.89 49.39 -37.08
C ALA A 214 14.34 50.12 -38.31
N ASN A 215 13.10 50.63 -38.26
CA ASN A 215 12.51 51.45 -39.32
C ASN A 215 13.36 52.69 -39.58
N ARG A 216 13.84 53.36 -38.52
CA ARG A 216 14.73 54.53 -38.67
C ARG A 216 16.09 54.17 -39.29
N ARG A 217 16.66 53.00 -38.98
CA ARG A 217 17.90 52.52 -39.64
C ARG A 217 17.64 52.23 -41.12
N MET A 218 16.54 51.57 -41.45
CA MET A 218 16.13 51.31 -42.83
C MET A 218 15.90 52.62 -43.60
N GLU A 219 15.27 53.63 -43.00
CA GLU A 219 15.11 54.97 -43.59
C GLU A 219 16.47 55.64 -43.84
N ILE A 220 17.40 55.56 -42.88
CA ILE A 220 18.77 56.10 -43.04
C ILE A 220 19.50 55.38 -44.19
N GLU A 221 19.42 54.06 -44.26
CA GLU A 221 20.06 53.24 -45.29
C GLU A 221 19.47 53.53 -46.69
N VAL A 222 18.16 53.70 -46.80
CA VAL A 222 17.49 54.16 -48.04
C VAL A 222 17.91 55.58 -48.42
N ILE A 223 18.09 56.49 -47.45
CA ILE A 223 18.56 57.85 -47.70
C ILE A 223 20.02 57.86 -48.17
N ASP A 224 20.92 57.10 -47.54
CA ASP A 224 22.32 57.03 -47.93
C ASP A 224 22.49 56.31 -49.28
N ALA A 225 21.79 55.20 -49.53
CA ALA A 225 21.77 54.53 -50.84
C ALA A 225 21.23 55.46 -51.95
N ARG A 226 20.18 56.24 -51.67
CA ARG A 226 19.67 57.26 -52.60
C ARG A 226 20.69 58.36 -52.86
N LYS A 227 21.40 58.81 -51.82
CA LYS A 227 22.43 59.86 -51.90
C LYS A 227 23.70 59.41 -52.61
N GLU A 228 24.05 58.13 -52.53
CA GLU A 228 25.09 57.52 -53.36
C GLU A 228 24.63 57.42 -54.83
N ALA A 229 23.40 56.93 -55.08
CA ALA A 229 22.83 56.90 -56.43
C ALA A 229 22.70 58.30 -57.06
N GLU A 230 22.32 59.34 -56.29
CA GLU A 230 22.29 60.74 -56.75
C GLU A 230 23.71 61.27 -57.05
N ARG A 231 24.74 60.89 -56.27
CA ARG A 231 26.15 61.23 -56.56
C ARG A 231 26.67 60.55 -57.83
N GLU A 232 26.39 59.27 -58.00
CA GLU A 232 26.78 58.52 -59.20
C GLU A 232 26.06 59.07 -60.45
N ALA A 233 24.77 59.36 -60.34
CA ALA A 233 24.02 60.02 -61.41
C ALA A 233 24.62 61.37 -61.78
N VAL A 234 24.97 62.22 -60.81
CA VAL A 234 25.65 63.50 -61.07
C VAL A 234 26.98 63.28 -61.78
N ASN A 235 27.84 62.37 -61.29
CA ASN A 235 29.11 62.05 -61.94
C ASN A 235 28.92 61.59 -63.40
N ILE A 236 27.97 60.70 -63.65
CA ILE A 236 27.65 60.21 -65.01
C ILE A 236 27.13 61.35 -65.90
N THR A 237 26.29 62.25 -65.38
CA THR A 237 25.81 63.40 -66.16
C THR A 237 26.93 64.38 -66.51
N VAL A 238 27.82 64.70 -65.56
CA VAL A 238 28.98 65.57 -65.80
C VAL A 238 29.97 64.93 -66.78
N GLU A 239 30.22 63.62 -66.67
CA GLU A 239 31.02 62.90 -67.65
C GLU A 239 30.38 62.89 -69.04
N ALA A 240 29.06 62.70 -69.13
CA ALA A 240 28.34 62.71 -70.40
C ALA A 240 28.31 64.11 -71.04
N GLU A 241 28.18 65.17 -70.23
CA GLU A 241 28.24 66.56 -70.67
C GLU A 241 29.64 66.93 -71.15
N ALA A 242 30.70 66.57 -70.40
CA ALA A 242 32.08 66.76 -70.81
C ALA A 242 32.42 65.98 -72.10
N LYS A 243 31.94 64.73 -72.25
CA LYS A 243 32.08 63.95 -73.49
C LYS A 243 31.33 64.59 -74.67
N ARG A 244 30.15 65.18 -74.41
CA ARG A 244 29.37 65.91 -75.42
C ARG A 244 30.07 67.19 -75.88
N GLU A 245 30.61 67.96 -74.95
CA GLU A 245 31.36 69.19 -75.25
C GLU A 245 32.66 68.87 -76.02
N ALA A 246 33.39 67.83 -75.62
CA ALA A 246 34.55 67.34 -76.37
C ALA A 246 34.18 66.86 -77.79
N ALA A 247 33.03 66.19 -77.96
CA ALA A 247 32.51 65.77 -79.26
C ALA A 247 32.09 66.97 -80.15
N ILE A 248 31.53 68.02 -79.57
CA ILE A 248 31.21 69.27 -80.29
C ILE A 248 32.51 69.96 -80.73
N ASN A 249 33.46 70.18 -79.81
CA ASN A 249 34.73 70.85 -80.11
C ASN A 249 35.55 70.11 -81.19
N THR A 250 35.59 68.78 -81.16
CA THR A 250 36.22 67.96 -82.22
C THR A 250 35.46 68.01 -83.54
N SER A 251 34.12 68.04 -83.51
CA SER A 251 33.31 68.22 -84.73
C SER A 251 33.51 69.60 -85.36
N GLU A 252 33.60 70.67 -84.56
CA GLU A 252 33.90 72.03 -85.03
C GLU A 252 35.32 72.15 -85.60
N ALA A 253 36.31 71.49 -84.98
CA ALA A 253 37.67 71.39 -85.52
C ALA A 253 37.67 70.73 -86.91
N ILE A 254 37.02 69.57 -87.06
CA ILE A 254 36.90 68.87 -88.35
C ILE A 254 36.15 69.73 -89.38
N LEU A 255 35.07 70.43 -88.99
CA LEU A 255 34.34 71.32 -89.89
C LEU A 255 35.15 72.54 -90.34
N THR A 256 36.01 73.08 -89.47
CA THR A 256 36.91 74.19 -89.85
C THR A 256 38.05 73.73 -90.74
N GLU A 257 38.64 72.56 -90.51
CA GLU A 257 39.64 71.95 -91.41
C GLU A 257 39.04 71.56 -92.77
N ALA A 258 37.82 71.00 -92.78
CA ALA A 258 37.09 70.67 -94.00
C ALA A 258 36.72 71.92 -94.81
N ARG A 259 36.34 73.03 -94.16
CA ARG A 259 36.13 74.32 -94.82
C ARG A 259 37.43 74.90 -95.38
N ALA A 260 38.48 74.95 -94.58
CA ALA A 260 39.78 75.46 -95.01
C ALA A 260 40.35 74.68 -96.22
N SER A 261 40.23 73.36 -96.22
CA SER A 261 40.66 72.51 -97.34
C SER A 261 39.74 72.60 -98.57
N ALA A 262 38.43 72.81 -98.39
CA ALA A 262 37.51 73.07 -99.49
C ALA A 262 37.77 74.44 -100.14
N ASP A 263 38.00 75.48 -99.35
CA ASP A 263 38.30 76.82 -99.86
C ASP A 263 39.70 76.88 -100.49
N ALA A 264 40.69 76.17 -99.94
CA ALA A 264 42.00 75.99 -100.60
C ALA A 264 41.88 75.33 -101.97
N LYS A 265 41.03 74.29 -102.12
CA LYS A 265 40.76 73.64 -103.41
C LYS A 265 40.03 74.55 -104.39
N LYS A 266 39.07 75.37 -103.95
CA LYS A 266 38.43 76.38 -104.81
C LYS A 266 39.45 77.40 -105.31
N LEU A 267 40.31 77.90 -104.42
CA LEU A 267 41.31 78.92 -104.74
C LEU A 267 42.38 78.35 -105.71
N GLN A 268 42.74 77.07 -105.58
CA GLN A 268 43.51 76.35 -106.60
C GLN A 268 42.77 76.24 -107.93
N ALA A 269 41.50 75.83 -107.94
CA ALA A 269 40.71 75.72 -109.17
C ALA A 269 40.55 77.07 -109.91
N GLU A 270 40.33 78.16 -109.18
CA GLU A 270 40.28 79.53 -109.74
C GLU A 270 41.64 80.02 -110.26
N ALA A 271 42.75 79.51 -109.72
CA ALA A 271 44.10 79.79 -110.21
C ALA A 271 44.38 78.99 -111.49
N ASP A 272 44.07 77.69 -111.48
CA ASP A 272 44.23 76.78 -112.62
C ASP A 272 43.36 77.24 -113.80
N GLU A 273 42.12 77.68 -113.58
CA GLU A 273 41.25 78.25 -114.62
C GLU A 273 41.91 79.45 -115.32
N LYS A 274 42.54 80.35 -114.56
CA LYS A 274 43.27 81.50 -115.11
C LYS A 274 44.53 81.08 -115.87
N VAL A 275 45.28 80.10 -115.37
CA VAL A 275 46.46 79.55 -116.05
C VAL A 275 46.05 78.90 -117.37
N PHE A 276 45.04 78.03 -117.36
CA PHE A 276 44.54 77.36 -118.58
C PHE A 276 43.92 78.34 -119.58
N ALA A 277 43.27 79.43 -119.13
CA ALA A 277 42.79 80.48 -120.02
C ALA A 277 43.95 81.19 -120.77
N VAL A 278 45.05 81.49 -120.06
CA VAL A 278 46.25 82.09 -120.66
C VAL A 278 46.96 81.10 -121.60
N GLU A 279 47.11 79.83 -121.19
CA GLU A 279 47.69 78.80 -122.05
C GLU A 279 46.85 78.53 -123.32
N ALA A 280 45.52 78.52 -123.21
CA ALA A 280 44.63 78.31 -124.35
C ALA A 280 44.70 79.48 -125.35
N ALA A 281 44.86 80.72 -124.86
CA ALA A 281 45.11 81.88 -125.72
C ALA A 281 46.48 81.77 -126.42
N GLY A 282 47.54 81.39 -125.70
CA GLY A 282 48.88 81.19 -126.26
C GLY A 282 48.94 80.07 -127.31
N LYS A 283 48.30 78.92 -127.04
CA LYS A 283 48.26 77.77 -127.97
C LYS A 283 47.46 78.09 -129.25
N LYS A 284 46.36 78.85 -129.15
CA LYS A 284 45.62 79.32 -130.35
C LYS A 284 46.49 80.20 -131.25
N ALA A 285 47.23 81.15 -130.68
CA ALA A 285 48.13 82.02 -131.44
C ALA A 285 49.26 81.23 -132.14
N MET A 286 49.76 80.15 -131.53
CA MET A 286 50.73 79.25 -132.17
C MET A 286 50.10 78.46 -133.33
N TYR A 287 48.92 77.87 -133.13
CA TYR A 287 48.27 77.07 -134.18
C TYR A 287 47.77 77.90 -135.37
N GLU A 288 47.44 79.17 -135.19
CA GLU A 288 47.14 80.09 -136.30
C GLU A 288 48.39 80.44 -137.12
N ALA A 289 49.59 80.37 -136.54
CA ALA A 289 50.85 80.52 -137.27
C ALA A 289 51.27 79.23 -138.01
N GLU A 290 51.16 78.07 -137.35
CA GLU A 290 51.65 76.78 -137.88
C GLU A 290 50.84 76.26 -139.09
N ASN A 291 49.52 76.50 -139.13
CA ASN A 291 48.64 75.99 -140.22
C ASN A 291 48.81 76.68 -141.59
N THR A 292 49.85 77.49 -141.78
CA THR A 292 50.14 78.15 -143.07
C THR A 292 51.24 77.48 -143.89
N LEU A 293 51.88 76.41 -143.40
CA LEU A 293 53.06 75.79 -144.03
C LEU A 293 53.04 74.24 -144.07
N LYS A 294 52.84 73.72 -145.29
CA LYS A 294 53.29 72.40 -145.82
C LYS A 294 52.50 71.13 -145.48
N ASP A 295 51.50 70.81 -146.31
CA ASP A 295 50.96 69.44 -146.45
C ASP A 295 52.02 68.44 -146.95
N GLU A 296 52.96 68.88 -147.80
CA GLU A 296 53.96 68.03 -148.47
C GLU A 296 54.91 67.28 -147.51
N GLN A 297 55.06 67.72 -146.25
CA GLN A 297 55.93 67.06 -145.27
C GLN A 297 55.27 65.86 -144.58
N ILE A 298 53.94 65.77 -144.59
CA ILE A 298 53.20 64.67 -143.92
C ILE A 298 53.34 63.37 -144.72
N ASP A 299 53.29 63.43 -146.05
CA ASP A 299 53.40 62.23 -146.91
C ASP A 299 54.80 61.60 -146.88
N LEU A 300 55.86 62.42 -146.75
CA LEU A 300 57.21 61.93 -146.56
C LEU A 300 57.36 61.17 -145.22
N GLN A 301 56.73 61.66 -144.15
CA GLN A 301 56.75 60.97 -142.86
C GLN A 301 55.92 59.67 -142.88
N ARG A 302 54.78 59.65 -143.58
CA ARG A 302 53.94 58.45 -143.72
C ARG A 302 54.66 57.30 -144.43
N SER A 303 55.41 57.59 -145.50
CA SER A 303 56.14 56.56 -146.27
C SER A 303 57.32 55.96 -145.49
N LEU A 304 58.05 56.78 -144.71
CA LEU A 304 59.22 56.34 -143.95
C LEU A 304 58.85 55.42 -142.76
N ALA A 305 57.68 55.62 -142.16
CA ALA A 305 57.20 54.81 -141.04
C ALA A 305 56.88 53.34 -141.45
N ILE A 306 56.31 53.13 -142.64
CA ILE A 306 55.85 51.80 -143.10
C ILE A 306 57.05 50.88 -143.40
N LEU A 307 58.11 51.40 -144.03
CA LEU A 307 59.28 50.60 -144.42
C LEU A 307 60.07 50.00 -143.24
N LYS A 308 60.01 50.61 -142.05
CA LYS A 308 60.78 50.16 -140.88
C LYS A 308 60.23 48.92 -140.19
N ILE A 309 58.93 48.63 -140.33
CA ILE A 309 58.23 47.62 -139.51
C ILE A 309 58.18 46.23 -140.16
N LEU A 310 58.46 46.12 -141.48
CA LEU A 310 58.41 44.84 -142.18
C LEU A 310 59.33 43.72 -141.63
N PRO A 311 60.59 43.97 -141.21
CA PRO A 311 61.49 42.90 -140.77
C PRO A 311 61.03 42.17 -139.50
N ASP A 312 60.49 42.92 -138.51
CA ASP A 312 60.12 42.38 -137.19
C ASP A 312 58.90 41.44 -137.25
N ILE A 313 58.04 41.61 -138.25
CA ILE A 313 56.88 40.74 -138.48
C ILE A 313 57.32 39.34 -138.91
N ILE A 314 58.41 39.22 -139.67
CA ILE A 314 58.93 37.93 -140.15
C ILE A 314 59.65 37.18 -139.01
N ALA A 315 60.40 37.91 -138.16
CA ALA A 315 61.20 37.31 -137.10
C ALA A 315 60.39 36.60 -135.99
N ASN A 316 59.19 37.10 -135.68
CA ASN A 316 58.39 36.57 -134.57
C ASN A 316 57.53 35.35 -134.92
N ALA A 317 57.38 35.00 -136.20
CA ALA A 317 56.47 33.94 -136.65
C ALA A 317 56.98 32.49 -136.44
N VAL A 318 58.27 32.28 -136.15
CA VAL A 318 58.92 30.95 -136.21
C VAL A 318 59.34 30.40 -134.83
N LYS A 319 59.11 31.12 -133.73
CA LYS A 319 59.54 30.70 -132.38
C LYS A 319 58.80 29.54 -131.67
N PRO A 320 57.62 29.01 -132.05
CA PRO A 320 56.87 28.09 -131.20
C PRO A 320 57.24 26.59 -131.39
N LEU A 321 58.53 26.24 -131.39
CA LEU A 321 58.98 24.84 -131.48
C LEU A 321 60.13 24.45 -130.53
N GLU A 322 60.72 25.38 -129.77
CA GLU A 322 61.77 25.06 -128.80
C GLU A 322 61.23 24.95 -127.37
N ASN A 323 61.37 23.76 -126.79
CA ASN A 323 61.26 23.43 -125.35
C ASN A 323 59.85 23.22 -124.76
N ILE A 324 59.30 22.02 -124.98
CA ILE A 324 58.47 21.31 -123.99
C ILE A 324 59.33 20.18 -123.41
N ASP A 325 59.49 20.11 -122.09
CA ASP A 325 60.16 18.97 -121.45
C ASP A 325 59.57 18.67 -120.05
N GLY A 326 59.09 17.44 -119.84
CA GLY A 326 58.87 16.87 -118.49
C GLY A 326 57.50 17.02 -117.80
N ILE A 327 56.37 16.67 -118.44
CA ILE A 327 55.09 16.43 -117.69
C ILE A 327 55.15 15.08 -116.97
N LYS A 328 55.08 15.07 -115.62
CA LYS A 328 55.36 13.86 -114.82
C LYS A 328 54.61 13.80 -113.47
N ILE A 329 53.64 12.86 -113.37
CA ILE A 329 53.37 11.96 -112.19
C ILE A 329 52.82 12.60 -110.89
N LEU A 330 51.93 12.01 -110.06
CA LEU A 330 50.86 10.98 -110.08
C LEU A 330 50.02 11.32 -108.80
N GLN A 331 48.68 11.32 -108.73
CA GLN A 331 47.71 10.22 -108.86
C GLN A 331 47.90 9.09 -107.81
N GLY A 332 46.98 8.95 -106.84
CA GLY A 332 46.83 7.69 -106.08
C GLY A 332 46.20 7.82 -104.69
N TYR A 333 45.00 7.23 -104.50
CA TYR A 333 44.23 7.15 -103.25
C TYR A 333 43.81 8.50 -102.61
N GLY A 334 42.62 8.64 -102.02
CA GLY A 334 41.58 7.64 -101.80
C GLY A 334 40.44 8.21 -100.95
N ASN A 335 39.58 9.00 -101.60
CA ASN A 335 38.12 9.05 -101.39
C ASN A 335 37.54 9.23 -99.96
N SER A 336 37.06 10.45 -99.72
CA SER A 336 35.75 10.78 -99.10
C SER A 336 35.44 10.38 -97.64
N LEU A 337 34.95 11.38 -96.90
CA LEU A 337 34.02 11.27 -95.78
C LEU A 337 34.52 10.55 -94.51
N GLY A 338 35.17 11.31 -93.63
CA GLY A 338 35.50 10.89 -92.26
C GLY A 338 35.97 12.07 -91.42
N GLY A 339 35.07 12.67 -90.64
CA GLY A 339 35.42 13.78 -89.75
C GLY A 339 36.25 13.31 -88.55
N ALA A 340 37.26 14.08 -88.17
CA ALA A 340 38.05 13.89 -86.96
C ALA A 340 38.31 15.27 -86.32
N GLY A 341 37.99 15.53 -85.06
CA GLY A 341 37.19 14.71 -84.14
C GLY A 341 36.47 15.62 -83.15
N GLY A 342 35.15 15.65 -83.23
CA GLY A 342 34.29 16.61 -82.52
C GLY A 342 32.88 16.07 -82.28
N SER A 343 32.80 14.87 -81.70
CA SER A 343 31.63 14.21 -81.10
C SER A 343 32.17 12.91 -80.46
N GLY A 344 31.75 12.48 -79.27
CA GLY A 344 30.42 12.61 -78.70
C GLY A 344 29.62 11.33 -79.02
N GLU A 345 29.01 10.74 -78.00
CA GLU A 345 28.13 9.55 -78.06
C GLU A 345 28.78 8.17 -78.32
N SER A 346 28.81 7.31 -77.30
CA SER A 346 28.05 6.03 -77.23
C SER A 346 28.67 5.00 -76.27
N GLY A 347 27.80 4.24 -75.57
CA GLY A 347 28.13 3.45 -74.39
C GLY A 347 27.80 4.24 -73.12
N GLY A 348 26.55 4.31 -72.65
CA GLY A 348 25.63 3.17 -72.51
C GLY A 348 26.01 2.42 -71.23
N ALA A 349 25.25 2.44 -70.14
CA ALA A 349 23.90 2.98 -69.88
C ALA A 349 23.92 3.80 -68.57
N GLY A 350 22.92 4.56 -68.17
CA GLY A 350 21.64 4.93 -68.79
C GLY A 350 20.79 5.67 -67.74
N LEU A 351 19.59 6.14 -68.10
CA LEU A 351 18.65 6.67 -67.09
C LEU A 351 18.29 5.61 -66.04
N ALA A 352 18.35 4.33 -66.42
CA ALA A 352 18.29 3.21 -65.49
C ALA A 352 19.44 3.22 -64.46
N ASP A 353 20.67 3.59 -64.82
CA ASP A 353 21.83 3.55 -63.89
C ASP A 353 21.90 4.77 -62.96
N GLN A 354 21.38 5.91 -63.41
CA GLN A 354 21.16 7.09 -62.55
C GLN A 354 19.96 6.89 -61.61
N VAL A 355 18.91 6.19 -62.04
CA VAL A 355 17.78 5.81 -61.18
C VAL A 355 18.15 4.65 -60.25
N THR A 356 18.96 3.65 -60.66
CA THR A 356 19.42 2.58 -59.74
C THR A 356 20.48 3.07 -58.77
N SER A 357 21.37 4.00 -59.14
CA SER A 357 22.30 4.60 -58.16
C SER A 357 21.57 5.51 -57.18
N ALA A 358 20.54 6.25 -57.61
CA ALA A 358 19.62 6.93 -56.70
C ALA A 358 18.85 5.93 -55.81
N ALA A 359 18.35 4.83 -56.36
CA ALA A 359 17.62 3.79 -55.60
C ALA A 359 18.52 2.94 -54.70
N LEU A 360 19.81 2.74 -55.02
CA LEU A 360 20.79 2.11 -54.14
C LEU A 360 21.12 3.04 -52.97
N ASN A 361 21.36 4.33 -53.24
CA ASN A 361 21.58 5.33 -52.19
C ASN A 361 20.32 5.51 -51.32
N TYR A 362 19.12 5.40 -51.89
CA TYR A 362 17.87 5.37 -51.15
C TYR A 362 17.76 4.11 -50.28
N ARG A 363 18.02 2.92 -50.84
CA ARG A 363 18.03 1.64 -50.09
C ARG A 363 19.09 1.59 -48.99
N ALA A 364 20.24 2.25 -49.17
CA ALA A 364 21.27 2.38 -48.15
C ALA A 364 20.85 3.29 -46.99
N ASN A 365 19.98 4.27 -47.25
CA ASN A 365 19.46 5.23 -46.26
C ASN A 365 18.00 4.95 -45.85
N ALA A 366 17.41 3.83 -46.29
CA ALA A 366 16.00 3.52 -46.09
C ALA A 366 15.52 3.62 -44.61
N PRO A 367 16.27 3.15 -43.59
CA PRO A 367 15.85 3.29 -42.20
C PRO A 367 15.62 4.74 -41.75
N LEU A 368 16.38 5.69 -42.32
CA LEU A 368 16.25 7.11 -42.02
C LEU A 368 14.98 7.70 -42.67
N VAL A 369 14.72 7.35 -43.94
CA VAL A 369 13.53 7.87 -44.63
C VAL A 369 12.25 7.24 -44.10
N ASP A 370 12.26 5.94 -43.81
CA ASP A 370 11.13 5.25 -43.18
C ASP A 370 10.86 5.82 -41.77
N SER A 371 11.88 6.22 -40.99
CA SER A 371 11.66 6.92 -39.72
C SER A 371 11.00 8.29 -39.87
N LEU A 372 11.38 9.07 -40.90
CA LEU A 372 10.74 10.37 -41.19
C LEU A 372 9.31 10.20 -41.70
N LEU A 373 9.02 9.17 -42.49
CA LEU A 373 7.67 8.90 -42.99
C LEU A 373 6.70 8.46 -41.87
N ARG A 374 7.21 7.74 -40.85
CA ARG A 374 6.48 7.44 -39.62
C ARG A 374 6.27 8.68 -38.75
N GLU A 375 7.29 9.54 -38.59
CA GLU A 375 7.19 10.79 -37.82
C GLU A 375 6.22 11.81 -38.45
N VAL A 376 6.10 11.81 -39.79
CA VAL A 376 5.11 12.63 -40.53
C VAL A 376 3.72 11.96 -40.59
N GLY A 377 3.56 10.71 -40.12
CA GLY A 377 2.27 10.05 -39.97
C GLY A 377 1.61 9.61 -41.29
N LEU A 378 2.38 9.42 -42.36
CA LEU A 378 1.89 9.03 -43.69
C LEU A 378 1.85 7.51 -43.92
N VAL A 379 2.42 6.73 -42.98
CA VAL A 379 2.47 5.26 -42.98
C VAL A 379 2.31 4.76 -41.55
N ASP A 380 1.87 3.52 -41.37
CA ASP A 380 1.62 2.92 -40.05
C ASP A 380 2.87 2.94 -39.14
N ALA A 381 2.64 3.19 -37.84
CA ALA A 381 3.67 3.60 -36.90
C ALA A 381 4.68 2.50 -36.54
N GLU A 382 4.26 1.23 -36.58
CA GLU A 382 5.09 0.11 -36.12
C GLU A 382 5.95 -0.50 -37.23
N ASP A 383 5.38 -0.77 -38.42
CA ASP A 383 6.08 -1.45 -39.53
C ASP A 383 6.08 -0.70 -40.87
N GLY A 384 5.55 0.53 -40.93
CA GLY A 384 5.43 1.31 -42.18
C GLY A 384 6.77 1.59 -42.89
N THR A 385 6.76 1.46 -44.23
CA THR A 385 7.90 1.79 -45.12
C THR A 385 7.41 2.45 -46.41
N LEU A 386 8.29 3.10 -47.18
CA LEU A 386 7.93 3.72 -48.48
C LEU A 386 7.25 2.73 -49.45
N GLU A 387 7.61 1.44 -49.39
CA GLU A 387 7.04 0.41 -50.27
C GLU A 387 5.52 0.28 -50.10
N ASP A 388 4.99 0.51 -48.89
CA ASP A 388 3.56 0.44 -48.59
C ASP A 388 2.79 1.63 -49.21
N LEU A 389 3.40 2.82 -49.17
CA LEU A 389 2.93 4.01 -49.90
C LEU A 389 2.92 3.81 -51.43
N ILE A 390 3.93 3.12 -51.97
CA ILE A 390 4.04 2.82 -53.42
C ILE A 390 3.03 1.75 -53.84
N GLN A 391 2.77 0.76 -52.99
CA GLN A 391 1.77 -0.29 -53.24
C GLN A 391 0.33 0.17 -53.00
N GLY A 392 0.12 1.42 -52.55
CA GLY A 392 -1.17 2.10 -52.51
C GLY A 392 -1.82 2.18 -51.13
N SER A 393 -1.13 1.74 -50.07
CA SER A 393 -1.61 1.72 -48.68
C SER A 393 -1.42 3.07 -47.97
N ALA A 394 -1.85 4.18 -48.57
CA ALA A 394 -1.80 5.49 -47.91
C ALA A 394 -2.93 5.59 -46.88
N VAL A 395 -2.60 5.64 -45.58
CA VAL A 395 -3.58 5.91 -44.52
C VAL A 395 -4.01 7.38 -44.60
N ILE A 396 -5.26 7.61 -45.00
CA ILE A 396 -5.97 8.86 -44.76
C ILE A 396 -7.19 8.51 -43.91
N ASP A 397 -7.28 9.09 -42.72
CA ASP A 397 -8.35 8.86 -41.73
C ASP A 397 -8.55 7.40 -41.26
N GLY A 398 -7.46 6.71 -40.92
CA GLY A 398 -7.45 5.83 -39.74
C GLY A 398 -8.10 4.45 -39.82
N ASP A 399 -8.18 3.80 -40.98
CA ASP A 399 -8.49 2.35 -41.06
C ASP A 399 -7.85 1.70 -42.31
N LEU A 400 -7.19 0.54 -42.16
CA LEU A 400 -6.47 -0.13 -43.26
C LEU A 400 -6.83 -1.62 -43.41
N VAL A 401 -7.24 -2.00 -44.62
CA VAL A 401 -7.59 -3.38 -44.98
C VAL A 401 -6.42 -4.04 -45.71
N THR A 402 -5.87 -5.13 -45.16
CA THR A 402 -4.72 -5.85 -45.75
C THR A 402 -5.04 -7.32 -46.08
N THR A 403 -4.39 -7.89 -47.10
CA THR A 403 -4.60 -9.30 -47.50
C THR A 403 -3.30 -10.08 -47.76
N LYS A 404 -3.12 -11.19 -47.02
CA LYS A 404 -2.24 -12.38 -47.29
C LYS A 404 -0.71 -12.15 -47.15
N ALA A 405 0.14 -13.13 -46.75
CA ALA A 405 -0.04 -14.51 -46.29
C ALA A 405 1.18 -14.98 -45.42
N LYS A 406 1.10 -16.19 -44.79
CA LYS A 406 2.01 -16.67 -43.72
C LYS A 406 2.59 -18.08 -43.99
N LYS A 407 3.83 -18.37 -43.52
CA LYS A 407 4.39 -19.72 -43.24
C LYS A 407 5.59 -19.65 -42.22
N PRO A 408 6.04 -20.75 -41.56
CA PRO A 408 5.95 -20.82 -40.08
C PRO A 408 7.15 -21.42 -39.29
N GLN A 409 6.94 -21.68 -37.97
CA GLN A 409 7.78 -22.37 -36.95
C GLN A 409 8.87 -21.48 -36.28
N SER A 410 9.38 -21.67 -35.05
CA SER A 410 8.93 -22.27 -33.74
C SER A 410 10.06 -22.04 -32.70
N GLY A 411 9.92 -22.04 -31.36
CA GLY A 411 8.82 -22.26 -30.39
C GLY A 411 9.37 -22.58 -28.97
N SER A 412 8.51 -22.81 -27.96
CA SER A 412 8.84 -23.13 -26.52
C SER A 412 9.47 -21.99 -25.66
N ALA A 413 9.50 -21.99 -24.31
CA ALA A 413 8.59 -22.46 -23.23
C ALA A 413 9.18 -22.06 -21.84
N LYS A 414 8.36 -22.07 -20.76
CA LYS A 414 8.74 -22.02 -19.31
C LYS A 414 9.31 -20.68 -18.77
N SER A 415 8.68 -20.00 -17.79
CA SER A 415 8.53 -20.26 -16.32
C SER A 415 9.70 -19.69 -15.48
N ALA A 416 9.55 -19.11 -14.27
CA ALA A 416 8.42 -19.13 -13.32
C ALA A 416 8.43 -17.93 -12.34
N GLN A 417 7.27 -17.68 -11.72
CA GLN A 417 7.03 -17.27 -10.30
C GLN A 417 7.96 -16.29 -9.58
N GLY A 418 7.36 -15.24 -8.99
CA GLY A 418 7.93 -14.54 -7.84
C GLY A 418 7.16 -13.29 -7.38
N GLU A 419 6.62 -13.34 -6.16
CA GLU A 419 6.36 -12.20 -5.26
C GLU A 419 5.19 -11.22 -5.52
N ALA A 420 4.38 -11.04 -4.48
CA ALA A 420 3.40 -9.95 -4.30
C ALA A 420 3.87 -9.09 -3.10
N PRO A 421 3.34 -7.87 -2.87
CA PRO A 421 2.01 -7.75 -2.25
C PRO A 421 1.15 -6.58 -2.76
N ALA A 422 -0.13 -6.59 -2.39
CA ALA A 422 -0.96 -5.39 -2.31
C ALA A 422 -1.84 -5.50 -1.05
N GLU A 423 -1.68 -4.53 -0.15
CA GLU A 423 -2.61 -4.18 0.93
C GLU A 423 -4.01 -3.90 0.34
N ASP A 424 -5.11 -4.36 0.96
CA ASP A 424 -5.83 -3.74 2.10
C ASP A 424 -6.28 -2.29 1.80
N ASP A 425 -7.51 -1.83 2.12
CA ASP A 425 -8.61 -2.46 2.86
C ASP A 425 -10.00 -1.96 2.35
N LYS A 426 -11.07 -2.55 2.89
CA LYS A 426 -12.49 -2.29 2.62
C LYS A 426 -13.02 -1.02 3.28
N PRO A 427 -14.22 -0.54 2.88
CA PRO A 427 -15.07 0.25 3.78
C PRO A 427 -15.58 -0.60 4.95
N ASN A 428 -15.68 0.04 6.11
CA ASN A 428 -15.92 -0.57 7.43
C ASN A 428 -17.42 -0.64 7.80
N SER A 429 -17.94 -1.82 8.18
CA SER A 429 -18.81 -2.08 9.37
C SER A 429 -19.31 -3.53 9.42
#